data_AF-A0AA39TWC6-F1
#
_entry.id   AF-A0AA39TWC6-F1
#
_cell.length_a   1.000
_cell.length_b   1.000
_cell.length_c   1.000
_cell.angle_alpha   90.00
_cell.angle_beta   90.00
_cell.angle_gamma   90.00
#
_symmetry.space_group_name_H-M   'P 1'
#
loop_
_entity.id
_entity.type
_entity.pdbx_description
1 polymer ?
#
loop_
_entity_poly.entity_id
_entity_poly.type
_entity_poly.pdbx_seq_one_letter_code
_entity_poly.pdbx_strand_id
1 'polypeptide(L)'
;MIQVSALAFLFLLPALTTAQLSGSVGPLTSYSAKAAVKTCDVTDYGAVADLSTDLGTALASAFAACKSGGLVVIPEGDYAMSTWVTLNGGSAWALQLDGTIYRTGTAAGNMIFIEHTSDFELFSSTSSGAVQGYGYKYHVDGNLSGPRILRLYDVSDFSVHDIALVDAPAFHFSLDTCSNGEVYNMAIRGGNSGGLDGIDVWSTNMWIHDVMVTNKDECVTVKSPAQNILVENIHCNWSGGCAIGSLGSGTDISDVIYRNIYTIKSNQMMMIKSNGGSGSVSNVVFENFIGHSNAYSLDVDQYWSSMSTVDGDGVSLSNMTFSNWSGTCASGTQRGPIKFACADGAPCTDMTVTDFNMWTDSGSSIYYTCRSAFGDGACLKDGSASSYAMVTQTITSAPSSYSAATLPDDLTTDFGTTASIPIPTIPTSFYPGATPVSALLGNSGSSKKSTSAAQLADIVSATPSTSWNDVCSSGSPTGESFGQPGQQQGGQPWGGDNLKRRFSKKRRAGPHSVLL
;
A
#
# COMPACT_ATOMS: atom_id res chain seq x y z
N MET A 1 11.12 60.52 21.09
CA MET A 1 10.82 59.82 19.82
C MET A 1 11.67 58.56 19.76
N ILE A 2 11.17 57.46 20.30
CA ILE A 2 11.64 56.11 20.00
C ILE A 2 10.37 55.26 19.99
N GLN A 3 9.88 54.94 18.79
CA GLN A 3 8.75 54.03 18.59
C GLN A 3 9.36 52.69 18.19
N VAL A 4 9.29 51.72 19.09
CA VAL A 4 9.63 50.33 18.81
C VAL A 4 8.35 49.67 18.27
N SER A 5 8.31 49.43 16.96
CA SER A 5 7.24 48.65 16.34
C SER A 5 7.47 47.17 16.65
N ALA A 6 6.56 46.58 17.42
CA ALA A 6 6.48 45.14 17.61
C ALA A 6 5.96 44.51 16.30
N LEU A 7 6.82 43.75 15.62
CA LEU A 7 6.42 42.85 14.55
C LEU A 7 5.75 41.63 15.20
N ALA A 8 4.44 41.47 15.02
CA ALA A 8 3.74 40.25 15.35
C ALA A 8 4.10 39.20 14.28
N PHE A 9 4.94 38.23 14.64
CA PHE A 9 5.08 36.98 13.90
C PHE A 9 3.77 36.19 14.05
N LEU A 10 2.95 36.20 12.99
CA LEU A 10 1.81 35.30 12.88
C LEU A 10 2.37 33.90 12.63
N PHE A 11 2.51 33.10 13.68
CA PHE A 11 2.71 31.67 13.56
C PHE A 11 1.45 31.08 12.91
N LEU A 12 1.49 30.83 11.59
CA LEU A 12 0.61 29.88 10.95
C LEU A 12 1.02 28.48 11.43
N LEU A 13 0.44 28.08 12.56
CA LEU A 13 0.41 26.68 12.97
C LEU A 13 -0.43 25.88 11.96
N PRO A 14 -0.07 24.62 11.66
CA PRO A 14 -0.74 23.80 10.66
C PRO A 14 -2.07 23.28 11.23
N ALA A 15 -3.13 24.08 11.10
CA ALA A 15 -4.49 23.71 11.46
C ALA A 15 -5.22 22.97 10.31
N LEU A 16 -4.50 22.25 9.45
CA LEU A 16 -5.05 21.63 8.24
C LEU A 16 -5.19 20.10 8.31
N THR A 17 -4.77 19.43 9.38
CA THR A 17 -4.80 17.96 9.42
C THR A 17 -6.17 17.35 9.73
N THR A 18 -7.20 18.16 10.06
CA THR A 18 -8.57 17.69 10.31
C THR A 18 -9.59 18.18 9.29
N ALA A 19 -9.15 18.69 8.13
CA ALA A 19 -10.03 19.32 7.14
C ALA A 19 -10.48 18.40 5.99
N GLN A 20 -9.91 17.19 5.87
CA GLN A 20 -10.10 16.28 4.73
C GLN A 20 -10.97 15.06 5.03
N LEU A 21 -10.93 14.53 6.26
CA LEU A 21 -11.92 13.55 6.71
C LEU A 21 -13.25 14.28 6.95
N SER A 22 -14.36 13.68 6.52
CA SER A 22 -15.69 14.29 6.67
C SER A 22 -16.35 13.97 8.01
N GLY A 23 -15.76 13.07 8.81
CA GLY A 23 -16.23 12.69 10.15
C GLY A 23 -15.27 11.78 10.88
N SER A 24 -15.74 11.15 11.96
CA SER A 24 -14.99 10.09 12.64
C SER A 24 -14.85 8.87 11.73
N VAL A 25 -13.74 8.16 11.89
CA VAL A 25 -13.49 6.83 11.31
C VAL A 25 -13.34 5.80 12.42
N GLY A 26 -13.34 4.52 12.08
CA GLY A 26 -13.17 3.43 13.03
C GLY A 26 -14.50 2.83 13.52
N PRO A 27 -14.44 1.74 14.31
CA PRO A 27 -15.61 1.08 14.86
C PRO A 27 -16.33 1.95 15.91
N LEU A 28 -17.65 1.77 16.01
CA LEU A 28 -18.48 2.50 16.98
C LEU A 28 -18.37 1.92 18.39
N THR A 29 -18.07 0.62 18.50
CA THR A 29 -17.86 -0.06 19.77
C THR A 29 -16.53 -0.82 19.76
N SER A 30 -15.83 -0.83 20.90
CA SER A 30 -14.52 -1.51 20.99
C SER A 30 -14.65 -3.03 20.88
N TYR A 31 -13.64 -3.71 20.34
CA TYR A 31 -13.55 -5.17 20.38
C TYR A 31 -13.76 -5.76 21.79
N SER A 32 -13.36 -5.05 22.85
CA SER A 32 -13.57 -5.48 24.24
C SER A 32 -15.05 -5.44 24.67
N ALA A 33 -15.82 -4.45 24.20
CA ALA A 33 -17.26 -4.39 24.42
C ALA A 33 -17.98 -5.51 23.66
N LYS A 34 -17.53 -5.79 22.42
CA LYS A 34 -18.05 -6.88 21.58
C LYS A 34 -17.76 -8.26 22.21
N ALA A 35 -16.55 -8.45 22.72
CA ALA A 35 -16.17 -9.66 23.47
C ALA A 35 -17.02 -9.88 24.73
N ALA A 36 -17.38 -8.80 25.44
CA ALA A 36 -18.23 -8.88 26.63
C ALA A 36 -19.68 -9.32 26.32
N VAL A 37 -20.15 -9.12 25.09
CA VAL A 37 -21.43 -9.67 24.62
C VAL A 37 -21.29 -11.17 24.36
N LYS A 38 -20.31 -11.55 23.52
CA LYS A 38 -20.03 -12.94 23.18
C LYS A 38 -18.67 -13.07 22.52
N THR A 39 -17.92 -14.11 22.89
CA THR A 39 -16.72 -14.55 22.19
C THR A 39 -16.98 -15.90 21.51
N CYS A 40 -16.60 -16.00 20.23
CA CYS A 40 -16.68 -17.21 19.43
C CYS A 40 -15.27 -17.59 18.96
N ASP A 41 -14.58 -18.40 19.76
CA ASP A 41 -13.29 -18.99 19.38
C ASP A 41 -13.52 -20.04 18.29
N VAL A 42 -12.84 -19.94 17.15
CA VAL A 42 -13.03 -20.87 16.03
C VAL A 42 -12.76 -22.34 16.40
N THR A 43 -11.97 -22.61 17.45
CA THR A 43 -11.71 -23.98 17.92
C THR A 43 -12.96 -24.65 18.52
N ASP A 44 -13.87 -23.87 19.11
CA ASP A 44 -15.19 -24.35 19.55
C ASP A 44 -16.11 -24.72 18.39
N TYR A 45 -15.77 -24.30 17.16
CA TYR A 45 -16.49 -24.57 15.92
C TYR A 45 -15.73 -25.54 15.01
N GLY A 46 -14.73 -26.25 15.55
CA GLY A 46 -14.03 -27.33 14.86
C GLY A 46 -12.74 -26.95 14.14
N ALA A 47 -12.25 -25.71 14.31
CA ALA A 47 -10.92 -25.35 13.81
C ALA A 47 -9.83 -26.10 14.61
N VAL A 48 -8.76 -26.49 13.92
CA VAL A 48 -7.57 -27.09 14.54
C VAL A 48 -6.34 -26.40 13.94
N ALA A 49 -5.41 -25.97 14.79
CA ALA A 49 -4.14 -25.38 14.38
C ALA A 49 -3.13 -26.48 14.01
N ASP A 50 -3.38 -27.20 12.92
CA ASP A 50 -2.59 -28.37 12.47
C ASP A 50 -2.11 -28.26 11.01
N LEU A 51 -2.30 -27.10 10.36
CA LEU A 51 -2.03 -26.88 8.93
C LEU A 51 -2.73 -27.86 7.97
N SER A 52 -3.77 -28.56 8.42
CA SER A 52 -4.44 -29.61 7.65
C SER A 52 -5.96 -29.45 7.68
N THR A 53 -6.54 -29.21 8.85
CA THR A 53 -7.97 -29.02 9.05
C THR A 53 -8.40 -27.66 8.49
N ASP A 54 -9.48 -27.66 7.72
CA ASP A 54 -9.98 -26.45 7.04
C ASP A 54 -10.58 -25.43 8.02
N LEU A 55 -9.97 -24.26 8.12
CA LEU A 55 -10.45 -23.13 8.92
C LEU A 55 -11.76 -22.54 8.40
N GLY A 56 -11.99 -22.55 7.08
CA GLY A 56 -13.08 -21.80 6.45
C GLY A 56 -14.46 -22.14 7.04
N THR A 57 -14.73 -23.43 7.24
CA THR A 57 -16.01 -23.90 7.83
C THR A 57 -16.19 -23.45 9.28
N ALA A 58 -15.14 -23.54 10.09
CA ALA A 58 -15.17 -23.14 11.49
C ALA A 58 -15.31 -21.62 11.64
N LEU A 59 -14.58 -20.85 10.83
CA LEU A 59 -14.66 -19.39 10.80
C LEU A 59 -16.07 -18.90 10.41
N ALA A 60 -16.67 -19.48 9.36
CA ALA A 60 -18.04 -19.15 8.98
C ALA A 60 -19.07 -19.45 10.09
N SER A 61 -18.86 -20.55 10.82
CA SER A 61 -19.74 -20.96 11.94
C SER A 61 -19.59 -20.05 13.15
N ALA A 62 -18.35 -19.70 13.52
CA ALA A 62 -18.06 -18.75 14.59
C ALA A 62 -18.62 -17.36 14.27
N PHE A 63 -18.45 -16.89 13.02
CA PHE A 63 -19.08 -15.67 12.54
C PHE A 63 -20.60 -15.73 12.66
N ALA A 64 -21.25 -16.78 12.16
CA ALA A 64 -22.71 -16.90 12.27
C ALA A 64 -23.21 -16.80 13.72
N ALA A 65 -22.42 -17.27 14.68
CA ALA A 65 -22.72 -17.21 16.09
C ALA A 65 -22.42 -15.86 16.77
N CYS A 66 -21.52 -15.04 16.22
CA CYS A 66 -21.04 -13.78 16.82
C CYS A 66 -21.29 -12.52 15.97
N LYS A 67 -21.83 -12.63 14.76
CA LYS A 67 -22.04 -11.50 13.83
C LYS A 67 -22.96 -10.38 14.32
N SER A 68 -23.61 -10.55 15.48
CA SER A 68 -24.51 -9.55 16.08
C SER A 68 -24.03 -9.23 17.48
N GLY A 69 -23.07 -8.30 17.58
CA GLY A 69 -22.52 -7.83 18.85
C GLY A 69 -21.27 -8.55 19.36
N GLY A 70 -20.80 -9.63 18.73
CA GLY A 70 -19.78 -10.52 19.29
C GLY A 70 -18.38 -10.39 18.68
N LEU A 71 -17.41 -11.03 19.32
CA LEU A 71 -16.02 -11.17 18.87
C LEU A 71 -15.78 -12.60 18.35
N VAL A 72 -15.29 -12.72 17.12
CA VAL A 72 -14.73 -13.98 16.60
C VAL A 72 -13.22 -13.99 16.86
N VAL A 73 -12.69 -15.09 17.38
CA VAL A 73 -11.25 -15.22 17.68
C VAL A 73 -10.67 -16.38 16.89
N ILE A 74 -9.57 -16.12 16.18
CA ILE A 74 -8.65 -17.11 15.63
C ILE A 74 -7.40 -17.06 16.52
N PRO A 75 -7.26 -17.98 17.49
CA PRO A 75 -6.14 -17.99 18.43
C PRO A 75 -4.79 -18.15 17.74
N GLU A 76 -3.70 -17.94 18.48
CA GLU A 76 -2.36 -18.27 18.01
C GLU A 76 -2.27 -19.73 17.54
N GLY A 77 -1.66 -19.94 16.38
CA GLY A 77 -1.54 -21.25 15.74
C GLY A 77 -1.48 -21.14 14.22
N ASP A 78 -1.15 -22.26 13.56
CA ASP A 78 -1.06 -22.34 12.11
C ASP A 78 -2.28 -23.08 11.53
N TYR A 79 -3.09 -22.38 10.75
CA TYR A 79 -4.38 -22.89 10.23
C TYR A 79 -4.35 -23.02 8.72
N ALA A 80 -4.82 -24.15 8.18
CA ALA A 80 -5.05 -24.28 6.75
C ALA A 80 -6.40 -23.67 6.35
N MET A 81 -6.45 -22.96 5.23
CA MET A 81 -7.70 -22.49 4.62
C MET A 81 -7.83 -23.05 3.21
N SER A 82 -8.73 -24.02 3.06
CA SER A 82 -9.05 -24.68 1.79
C SER A 82 -10.34 -24.17 1.17
N THR A 83 -11.26 -23.66 1.99
CA THR A 83 -12.51 -23.03 1.55
C THR A 83 -12.53 -21.54 1.90
N TRP A 84 -12.98 -20.72 0.94
CA TRP A 84 -13.11 -19.27 1.12
C TRP A 84 -14.35 -18.94 1.94
N VAL A 85 -14.30 -17.84 2.68
CA VAL A 85 -15.40 -17.38 3.52
C VAL A 85 -15.99 -16.07 3.00
N THR A 86 -17.33 -15.99 3.04
CA THR A 86 -18.07 -14.75 2.86
C THR A 86 -18.83 -14.46 4.17
N LEU A 87 -18.37 -13.44 4.88
CA LEU A 87 -18.87 -13.00 6.17
C LEU A 87 -19.81 -11.81 5.95
N ASN A 88 -21.08 -12.13 5.74
CA ASN A 88 -22.10 -11.18 5.29
C ASN A 88 -23.06 -10.77 6.43
N GLY A 89 -23.40 -9.48 6.51
CA GLY A 89 -24.50 -8.99 7.33
C GLY A 89 -24.16 -8.93 8.82
N GLY A 90 -22.92 -8.56 9.16
CA GLY A 90 -22.49 -8.36 10.53
C GLY A 90 -22.83 -6.97 11.07
N SER A 91 -23.05 -6.87 12.38
CA SER A 91 -23.29 -5.60 13.06
C SER A 91 -22.67 -5.64 14.45
N ALA A 92 -21.87 -4.62 14.77
CA ALA A 92 -21.14 -4.50 16.04
C ALA A 92 -20.31 -5.75 16.34
N TRP A 93 -19.52 -6.22 15.39
CA TRP A 93 -18.73 -7.45 15.55
C TRP A 93 -17.26 -7.22 15.24
N ALA A 94 -16.40 -8.15 15.64
CA ALA A 94 -14.98 -8.07 15.40
C ALA A 94 -14.38 -9.44 15.07
N LEU A 95 -13.26 -9.43 14.34
CA LEU A 95 -12.43 -10.60 14.05
C LEU A 95 -11.03 -10.36 14.60
N GLN A 96 -10.69 -11.06 15.68
CA GLN A 96 -9.35 -11.10 16.24
C GLN A 96 -8.57 -12.26 15.60
N LEU A 97 -7.59 -11.91 14.77
CA LEU A 97 -6.66 -12.84 14.14
C LEU A 97 -5.33 -12.81 14.88
N ASP A 98 -5.11 -13.76 15.78
CA ASP A 98 -3.81 -13.95 16.47
C ASP A 98 -2.99 -15.09 15.86
N GLY A 99 -3.64 -16.00 15.14
CA GLY A 99 -2.98 -17.07 14.38
C GLY A 99 -2.51 -16.66 12.98
N THR A 100 -1.91 -17.61 12.28
CA THR A 100 -1.55 -17.49 10.86
C THR A 100 -2.43 -18.39 10.00
N ILE A 101 -3.07 -17.81 8.99
CA ILE A 101 -3.88 -18.53 7.99
C ILE A 101 -3.02 -18.83 6.77
N TYR A 102 -2.90 -20.11 6.40
CA TYR A 102 -2.17 -20.56 5.22
C TYR A 102 -3.12 -21.04 4.13
N ARG A 103 -2.99 -20.48 2.94
CA ARG A 103 -3.78 -20.91 1.78
C ARG A 103 -3.44 -22.35 1.37
N THR A 104 -4.43 -23.23 1.41
CA THR A 104 -4.38 -24.56 0.80
C THR A 104 -5.37 -24.71 -0.36
N GLY A 105 -6.42 -23.87 -0.38
CA GLY A 105 -7.46 -23.86 -1.42
C GLY A 105 -6.99 -23.23 -2.73
N THR A 106 -7.65 -23.55 -3.84
CA THR A 106 -7.25 -23.10 -5.19
C THR A 106 -8.37 -22.39 -5.97
N ALA A 107 -9.54 -22.24 -5.35
CA ALA A 107 -10.67 -21.57 -5.99
C ALA A 107 -10.35 -20.10 -6.29
N ALA A 108 -10.97 -19.55 -7.32
CA ALA A 108 -10.95 -18.10 -7.58
C ALA A 108 -11.79 -17.34 -6.53
N GLY A 109 -11.71 -16.01 -6.54
CA GLY A 109 -12.48 -15.14 -5.65
C GLY A 109 -11.60 -14.46 -4.60
N ASN A 110 -12.13 -14.30 -3.39
CA ASN A 110 -11.43 -13.71 -2.24
C ASN A 110 -11.38 -14.76 -1.12
N MET A 111 -10.23 -14.97 -0.49
CA MET A 111 -10.10 -15.94 0.60
C MET A 111 -10.99 -15.55 1.78
N ILE A 112 -10.95 -14.27 2.14
CA ILE A 112 -11.80 -13.66 3.17
C ILE A 112 -12.54 -12.49 2.52
N PHE A 113 -13.86 -12.61 2.45
CA PHE A 113 -14.74 -11.55 1.96
C PHE A 113 -15.68 -11.11 3.07
N ILE A 114 -15.59 -9.85 3.51
CA ILE A 114 -16.51 -9.26 4.48
C ILE A 114 -17.41 -8.28 3.74
N GLU A 115 -18.73 -8.45 3.85
CA GLU A 115 -19.68 -7.62 3.11
C GLU A 115 -20.90 -7.20 3.93
N HIS A 116 -21.49 -6.07 3.55
CA HIS A 116 -22.73 -5.52 4.10
C HIS A 116 -22.72 -5.50 5.64
N THR A 117 -21.68 -4.87 6.19
CA THR A 117 -21.35 -4.93 7.62
C THR A 117 -21.21 -3.52 8.21
N SER A 118 -21.55 -3.35 9.48
CA SER A 118 -21.39 -2.09 10.22
C SER A 118 -20.75 -2.31 11.60
N ASP A 119 -20.04 -1.31 12.10
CA ASP A 119 -19.31 -1.35 13.38
C ASP A 119 -18.41 -2.60 13.47
N PHE A 120 -17.37 -2.60 12.65
CA PHE A 120 -16.51 -3.77 12.42
C PHE A 120 -15.05 -3.52 12.77
N GLU A 121 -14.36 -4.53 13.29
CA GLU A 121 -12.93 -4.44 13.59
C GLU A 121 -12.23 -5.75 13.22
N LEU A 122 -11.20 -5.69 12.37
CA LEU A 122 -10.28 -6.79 12.09
C LEU A 122 -8.91 -6.43 12.65
N PHE A 123 -8.41 -7.22 13.60
CA PHE A 123 -7.17 -6.90 14.27
C PHE A 123 -6.40 -8.13 14.73
N SER A 124 -5.14 -7.94 15.11
CA SER A 124 -4.39 -8.89 15.94
C SER A 124 -4.09 -8.27 17.29
N SER A 125 -4.35 -8.99 18.38
CA SER A 125 -3.99 -8.53 19.72
C SER A 125 -2.48 -8.60 19.98
N THR A 126 -1.77 -9.40 19.17
CA THR A 126 -0.33 -9.65 19.27
C THR A 126 0.49 -8.90 18.22
N SER A 127 -0.16 -8.16 17.33
CA SER A 127 0.45 -7.57 16.13
C SER A 127 1.23 -8.59 15.27
N SER A 128 0.83 -9.87 15.35
CA SER A 128 1.51 -10.99 14.69
C SER A 128 0.57 -11.85 13.86
N GLY A 129 -0.74 -11.57 13.88
CA GLY A 129 -1.73 -12.23 13.04
C GLY A 129 -1.44 -12.02 11.55
N ALA A 130 -1.53 -13.10 10.77
CA ALA A 130 -1.14 -13.05 9.37
C ALA A 130 -1.98 -13.95 8.46
N VAL A 131 -2.02 -13.59 7.18
CA VAL A 131 -2.51 -14.46 6.10
C VAL A 131 -1.39 -14.70 5.10
N GLN A 132 -0.94 -15.95 5.02
CA GLN A 132 0.01 -16.45 4.03
C GLN A 132 -0.73 -17.01 2.81
N GLY A 133 -0.78 -16.21 1.74
CA GLY A 133 -1.48 -16.51 0.50
C GLY A 133 -0.78 -17.52 -0.43
N TYR A 134 0.52 -17.80 -0.26
CA TYR A 134 1.29 -18.70 -1.15
C TYR A 134 1.05 -18.43 -2.65
N GLY A 135 1.06 -17.15 -3.02
CA GLY A 135 0.95 -16.64 -4.38
C GLY A 135 2.04 -17.16 -5.31
N TYR A 136 3.25 -17.38 -4.80
CA TYR A 136 4.36 -17.94 -5.60
C TYR A 136 4.00 -19.28 -6.29
N LYS A 137 3.07 -20.06 -5.71
CA LYS A 137 2.57 -21.31 -6.31
C LYS A 137 1.77 -21.09 -7.60
N TYR A 138 1.23 -19.89 -7.81
CA TYR A 138 0.63 -19.46 -9.08
C TYR A 138 1.68 -18.75 -9.95
N HIS A 139 2.48 -17.87 -9.36
CA HIS A 139 3.38 -17.00 -10.11
C HIS A 139 4.56 -17.73 -10.76
N VAL A 140 4.95 -18.90 -10.23
CA VAL A 140 5.97 -19.77 -10.86
C VAL A 140 5.61 -20.17 -12.31
N ASP A 141 4.32 -20.21 -12.62
CA ASP A 141 3.78 -20.50 -13.96
C ASP A 141 3.39 -19.22 -14.72
N GLY A 142 3.73 -18.04 -14.20
CA GLY A 142 3.32 -16.74 -14.74
C GLY A 142 1.82 -16.44 -14.57
N ASN A 143 1.12 -17.16 -13.69
CA ASN A 143 -0.31 -16.99 -13.46
C ASN A 143 -0.57 -15.97 -12.33
N LEU A 144 -1.27 -14.88 -12.63
CA LEU A 144 -1.67 -13.83 -11.69
C LEU A 144 -3.18 -13.81 -11.40
N SER A 145 -3.90 -14.87 -11.79
CA SER A 145 -5.36 -14.99 -11.67
C SER A 145 -5.81 -15.88 -10.51
N GLY A 146 -5.00 -16.00 -9.45
CA GLY A 146 -5.39 -16.70 -8.23
C GLY A 146 -6.41 -15.90 -7.39
N PRO A 147 -6.77 -16.39 -6.19
CA PRO A 147 -7.64 -15.65 -5.29
C PRO A 147 -6.95 -14.39 -4.74
N ARG A 148 -7.76 -13.40 -4.38
CA ARG A 148 -7.34 -12.25 -3.58
C ARG A 148 -7.39 -12.66 -2.11
N ILE A 149 -6.62 -12.00 -1.23
CA ILE A 149 -6.63 -12.33 0.18
C ILE A 149 -7.87 -11.75 0.87
N LEU A 150 -7.98 -10.42 0.96
CA LEU A 150 -8.99 -9.72 1.73
C LEU A 150 -9.77 -8.74 0.85
N ARG A 151 -11.10 -8.79 0.95
CA ARG A 151 -11.99 -7.76 0.40
C ARG A 151 -13.01 -7.35 1.44
N LEU A 152 -13.19 -6.04 1.60
CA LEU A 152 -14.34 -5.46 2.28
C LEU A 152 -15.24 -4.83 1.21
N TYR A 153 -16.55 -5.07 1.30
CA TYR A 153 -17.55 -4.48 0.41
C TYR A 153 -18.74 -3.94 1.20
N ASP A 154 -19.09 -2.66 1.01
CA ASP A 154 -20.21 -2.05 1.72
C ASP A 154 -20.08 -2.24 3.26
N VAL A 155 -18.91 -1.87 3.77
CA VAL A 155 -18.58 -1.91 5.21
C VAL A 155 -18.49 -0.48 5.73
N SER A 156 -19.16 -0.23 6.86
CA SER A 156 -19.22 1.09 7.51
C SER A 156 -18.71 1.05 8.95
N ASP A 157 -18.11 2.16 9.39
CA ASP A 157 -17.61 2.36 10.76
C ASP A 157 -16.70 1.21 11.17
N PHE A 158 -15.48 1.19 10.63
CA PHE A 158 -14.61 0.03 10.80
C PHE A 158 -13.13 0.35 10.92
N SER A 159 -12.38 -0.60 11.46
CA SER A 159 -10.93 -0.60 11.39
C SER A 159 -10.35 -1.94 10.94
N VAL A 160 -9.22 -1.90 10.23
CA VAL A 160 -8.38 -3.07 9.91
C VAL A 160 -6.94 -2.75 10.28
N HIS A 161 -6.37 -3.46 11.25
CA HIS A 161 -5.04 -3.11 11.75
C HIS A 161 -4.27 -4.25 12.41
N ASP A 162 -3.00 -4.02 12.68
CA ASP A 162 -2.12 -4.93 13.42
C ASP A 162 -1.98 -6.33 12.78
N ILE A 163 -2.18 -6.46 11.48
CA ILE A 163 -2.07 -7.74 10.75
C ILE A 163 -1.12 -7.64 9.56
N ALA A 164 -0.61 -8.81 9.13
CA ALA A 164 0.19 -8.95 7.92
C ALA A 164 -0.54 -9.72 6.81
N LEU A 165 -0.46 -9.23 5.57
CA LEU A 165 -0.97 -9.92 4.38
C LEU A 165 0.20 -10.27 3.46
N VAL A 166 0.38 -11.56 3.18
CA VAL A 166 1.64 -12.04 2.60
C VAL A 166 1.38 -12.90 1.38
N ASP A 167 2.07 -12.59 0.28
CA ASP A 167 2.13 -13.38 -0.95
C ASP A 167 0.74 -13.70 -1.50
N ALA A 168 -0.05 -12.66 -1.78
CA ALA A 168 -1.34 -12.85 -2.43
C ALA A 168 -1.15 -13.47 -3.84
N PRO A 169 -1.98 -14.45 -4.23
CA PRO A 169 -2.00 -14.93 -5.61
C PRO A 169 -2.42 -13.85 -6.62
N ALA A 170 -3.25 -12.89 -6.19
CA ALA A 170 -3.61 -11.67 -6.91
C ALA A 170 -3.49 -10.46 -5.93
N PHE A 171 -4.58 -9.75 -5.64
CA PHE A 171 -4.59 -8.58 -4.76
C PHE A 171 -4.57 -8.96 -3.27
N HIS A 172 -3.92 -8.13 -2.44
CA HIS A 172 -3.85 -8.33 -1.00
C HIS A 172 -5.11 -7.80 -0.31
N PHE A 173 -5.45 -6.52 -0.52
CA PHE A 173 -6.56 -5.88 0.18
C PHE A 173 -7.33 -4.90 -0.72
N SER A 174 -8.64 -5.12 -0.87
CA SER A 174 -9.54 -4.19 -1.56
C SER A 174 -10.64 -3.66 -0.62
N LEU A 175 -10.84 -2.34 -0.67
CA LEU A 175 -11.87 -1.58 0.05
C LEU A 175 -12.89 -1.05 -0.95
N ASP A 176 -13.99 -1.79 -1.09
CA ASP A 176 -15.02 -1.55 -2.08
C ASP A 176 -16.22 -0.86 -1.45
N THR A 177 -16.51 0.38 -1.86
CA THR A 177 -17.74 1.09 -1.46
C THR A 177 -17.91 1.12 0.07
N CYS A 178 -16.81 1.28 0.81
CA CYS A 178 -16.79 1.33 2.26
C CYS A 178 -16.92 2.79 2.77
N SER A 179 -17.19 2.95 4.07
CA SER A 179 -17.24 4.28 4.69
C SER A 179 -16.77 4.32 6.15
N ASN A 180 -16.27 5.47 6.57
CA ASN A 180 -15.83 5.75 7.95
C ASN A 180 -14.77 4.73 8.44
N GLY A 181 -13.80 4.41 7.59
CA GLY A 181 -12.83 3.35 7.83
C GLY A 181 -11.45 3.84 8.20
N GLU A 182 -10.79 3.12 9.12
CA GLU A 182 -9.39 3.35 9.50
C GLU A 182 -8.55 2.09 9.21
N VAL A 183 -7.43 2.24 8.50
CA VAL A 183 -6.54 1.11 8.16
C VAL A 183 -5.13 1.46 8.56
N TYR A 184 -4.53 0.70 9.48
CA TYR A 184 -3.23 1.06 10.03
C TYR A 184 -2.41 -0.08 10.62
N ASN A 185 -1.13 0.18 10.90
CA ASN A 185 -0.21 -0.80 11.46
C ASN A 185 -0.25 -2.12 10.67
N MET A 186 -0.06 -2.03 9.35
CA MET A 186 -0.08 -3.20 8.47
C MET A 186 1.25 -3.40 7.75
N ALA A 187 1.59 -4.67 7.53
CA ALA A 187 2.67 -5.06 6.64
C ALA A 187 2.13 -5.95 5.52
N ILE A 188 2.20 -5.45 4.29
CA ILE A 188 1.82 -6.17 3.08
C ILE A 188 3.09 -6.53 2.31
N ARG A 189 3.27 -7.81 1.98
CA ARG A 189 4.47 -8.28 1.27
C ARG A 189 4.11 -9.34 0.24
N GLY A 190 4.11 -8.95 -1.03
CA GLY A 190 3.86 -9.79 -2.19
C GLY A 190 5.08 -9.98 -3.10
N GLY A 191 4.86 -10.71 -4.19
CA GLY A 191 5.87 -10.98 -5.21
C GLY A 191 6.21 -9.77 -6.08
N ASN A 192 7.33 -9.86 -6.80
CA ASN A 192 7.84 -8.79 -7.66
C ASN A 192 7.22 -8.84 -9.07
N SER A 193 5.90 -8.69 -9.15
CA SER A 193 5.15 -8.62 -10.42
C SER A 193 3.97 -7.65 -10.32
N GLY A 194 3.55 -7.10 -11.47
CA GLY A 194 2.27 -6.41 -11.57
C GLY A 194 1.09 -7.37 -11.30
N GLY A 195 -0.09 -6.82 -10.99
CA GLY A 195 -1.30 -7.54 -10.61
C GLY A 195 -1.32 -8.07 -9.16
N LEU A 196 -0.37 -7.63 -8.34
CA LEU A 196 -0.19 -8.04 -6.94
C LEU A 196 -0.42 -6.86 -5.98
N ASP A 197 -1.49 -6.12 -6.24
CA ASP A 197 -1.89 -4.86 -5.63
C ASP A 197 -1.90 -4.97 -4.10
N GLY A 198 -1.40 -3.93 -3.43
CA GLY A 198 -1.35 -3.83 -1.97
C GLY A 198 -2.73 -3.46 -1.42
N ILE A 199 -3.03 -2.17 -1.40
CA ILE A 199 -4.34 -1.64 -1.01
C ILE A 199 -4.96 -0.88 -2.18
N ASP A 200 -6.15 -1.32 -2.62
CA ASP A 200 -7.02 -0.55 -3.49
C ASP A 200 -8.23 -0.03 -2.71
N VAL A 201 -8.59 1.24 -2.90
CA VAL A 201 -9.70 1.88 -2.19
C VAL A 201 -10.57 2.73 -3.12
N TRP A 202 -11.87 2.46 -3.15
CA TRP A 202 -12.89 3.34 -3.74
C TRP A 202 -14.03 3.46 -2.73
N SER A 203 -13.96 4.48 -1.89
CA SER A 203 -14.72 4.56 -0.64
C SER A 203 -14.82 6.01 -0.18
N THR A 204 -15.60 6.27 0.87
CA THR A 204 -15.78 7.64 1.41
C THR A 204 -15.34 7.73 2.86
N ASN A 205 -14.68 8.83 3.26
CA ASN A 205 -14.24 9.07 4.63
C ASN A 205 -13.31 7.94 5.14
N MET A 206 -12.13 7.85 4.54
CA MET A 206 -11.15 6.79 4.79
C MET A 206 -9.84 7.37 5.30
N TRP A 207 -9.30 6.81 6.38
CA TRP A 207 -7.96 7.10 6.87
C TRP A 207 -7.08 5.85 6.76
N ILE A 208 -6.04 5.93 5.94
CA ILE A 208 -5.09 4.84 5.73
C ILE A 208 -3.71 5.35 6.14
N HIS A 209 -3.13 4.79 7.20
CA HIS A 209 -1.84 5.26 7.68
C HIS A 209 -0.96 4.19 8.28
N ASP A 210 0.36 4.43 8.35
CA ASP A 210 1.29 3.50 8.98
C ASP A 210 1.23 2.09 8.35
N VAL A 211 1.34 2.06 7.02
CA VAL A 211 1.31 0.84 6.21
C VAL A 211 2.61 0.70 5.42
N MET A 212 3.21 -0.48 5.48
CA MET A 212 4.31 -0.87 4.59
C MET A 212 3.80 -1.82 3.52
N VAL A 213 4.15 -1.55 2.25
CA VAL A 213 3.83 -2.41 1.10
C VAL A 213 5.10 -2.74 0.32
N THR A 214 5.30 -4.04 0.07
CA THR A 214 6.28 -4.56 -0.89
C THR A 214 5.56 -5.41 -1.94
N ASN A 215 5.74 -5.09 -3.22
CA ASN A 215 5.15 -5.80 -4.36
C ASN A 215 5.76 -5.24 -5.68
N LYS A 216 5.05 -5.34 -6.82
CA LYS A 216 5.41 -4.57 -8.02
C LYS A 216 4.22 -3.94 -8.76
N ASP A 217 3.13 -3.74 -8.02
CA ASP A 217 1.94 -3.01 -8.43
C ASP A 217 1.50 -2.01 -7.35
N GLU A 218 0.24 -1.63 -7.30
CA GLU A 218 -0.31 -0.62 -6.38
C GLU A 218 0.24 -0.74 -4.94
N CYS A 219 0.75 0.37 -4.40
CA CYS A 219 1.08 0.48 -2.98
C CYS A 219 -0.22 0.74 -2.18
N VAL A 220 -0.65 2.00 -2.10
CA VAL A 220 -1.99 2.40 -1.67
C VAL A 220 -2.60 3.26 -2.78
N THR A 221 -3.63 2.75 -3.45
CA THR A 221 -4.17 3.35 -4.66
C THR A 221 -5.66 3.68 -4.53
N VAL A 222 -6.01 4.94 -4.78
CA VAL A 222 -7.40 5.38 -4.84
C VAL A 222 -7.99 5.08 -6.23
N LYS A 223 -9.13 4.41 -6.26
CA LYS A 223 -9.96 4.15 -7.45
C LYS A 223 -11.23 5.01 -7.38
N SER A 224 -12.01 5.02 -8.46
CA SER A 224 -13.26 5.80 -8.56
C SER A 224 -14.49 4.92 -8.29
N PRO A 225 -15.55 5.45 -7.65
CA PRO A 225 -15.66 6.78 -7.02
C PRO A 225 -15.01 6.83 -5.63
N ALA A 226 -14.57 8.00 -5.20
CA ALA A 226 -13.95 8.19 -3.88
C ALA A 226 -14.07 9.63 -3.37
N GLN A 227 -14.29 9.81 -2.06
CA GLN A 227 -14.33 11.14 -1.46
C GLN A 227 -13.78 11.14 -0.03
N ASN A 228 -13.11 12.23 0.38
CA ASN A 228 -12.60 12.38 1.76
C ASN A 228 -11.64 11.24 2.15
N ILE A 229 -10.55 11.08 1.42
CA ILE A 229 -9.54 10.05 1.71
C ILE A 229 -8.26 10.72 2.21
N LEU A 230 -7.76 10.28 3.36
CA LEU A 230 -6.46 10.62 3.91
C LEU A 230 -5.55 9.39 3.89
N VAL A 231 -4.45 9.48 3.16
CA VAL A 231 -3.38 8.49 3.13
C VAL A 231 -2.11 9.10 3.70
N GLU A 232 -1.56 8.57 4.79
CA GLU A 232 -0.33 9.13 5.37
C GLU A 232 0.62 8.14 6.02
N ASN A 233 1.91 8.48 6.11
CA ASN A 233 2.94 7.61 6.70
C ASN A 233 2.98 6.23 6.01
N ILE A 234 3.21 6.24 4.70
CA ILE A 234 3.25 5.00 3.89
C ILE A 234 4.67 4.68 3.46
N HIS A 235 5.08 3.43 3.66
CA HIS A 235 6.36 2.89 3.18
C HIS A 235 6.14 1.96 1.98
N CYS A 236 6.27 2.50 0.77
CA CYS A 236 6.30 1.70 -0.45
C CYS A 236 7.72 1.15 -0.64
N ASN A 237 7.99 0.02 0.01
CA ASN A 237 9.30 -0.61 0.09
C ASN A 237 9.50 -1.62 -1.04
N TRP A 238 9.97 -1.15 -2.20
CA TRP A 238 10.01 -1.91 -3.45
C TRP A 238 8.60 -2.31 -3.88
N SER A 239 7.87 -1.38 -4.46
CA SER A 239 6.47 -1.52 -4.88
C SER A 239 6.28 -1.09 -6.34
N GLY A 240 5.06 -1.08 -6.86
CA GLY A 240 4.70 -0.19 -7.96
C GLY A 240 4.70 1.27 -7.52
N GLY A 241 4.27 1.54 -6.28
CA GLY A 241 4.10 2.90 -5.75
C GLY A 241 2.63 3.29 -5.64
N CYS A 242 2.34 4.42 -4.99
CA CYS A 242 0.98 4.91 -4.87
C CYS A 242 0.44 5.40 -6.22
N ALA A 243 -0.88 5.38 -6.39
CA ALA A 243 -1.53 5.89 -7.59
C ALA A 243 -2.96 6.39 -7.33
N ILE A 244 -3.50 7.06 -8.35
CA ILE A 244 -4.94 7.27 -8.55
C ILE A 244 -5.32 6.66 -9.91
N GLY A 245 -6.33 5.79 -9.93
CA GLY A 245 -6.86 5.14 -11.13
C GLY A 245 -6.47 3.67 -11.31
N SER A 246 -6.67 3.05 -12.46
CA SER A 246 -7.02 3.67 -13.74
C SER A 246 -8.41 4.33 -13.74
N LEU A 247 -8.50 5.50 -14.37
CA LEU A 247 -9.74 6.29 -14.45
C LEU A 247 -10.43 6.15 -15.81
N GLY A 248 -11.76 6.24 -15.82
CA GLY A 248 -12.64 6.05 -16.98
C GLY A 248 -14.03 6.65 -16.76
N SER A 249 -14.88 6.71 -17.78
CA SER A 249 -16.08 7.56 -17.76
C SER A 249 -17.11 7.15 -16.69
N GLY A 250 -17.71 8.00 -15.85
CA GLY A 250 -17.47 9.41 -15.55
C GLY A 250 -16.98 9.52 -14.10
N THR A 251 -15.66 9.54 -13.97
CA THR A 251 -14.90 9.51 -12.71
C THR A 251 -15.39 10.58 -11.74
N ASP A 252 -15.45 10.23 -10.45
CA ASP A 252 -15.91 11.09 -9.37
C ASP A 252 -14.98 10.88 -8.17
N ILE A 253 -13.90 11.65 -8.14
CA ILE A 253 -12.94 11.64 -7.04
C ILE A 253 -12.73 13.07 -6.54
N SER A 254 -12.92 13.28 -5.23
CA SER A 254 -12.66 14.58 -4.62
C SER A 254 -12.09 14.46 -3.21
N ASP A 255 -11.39 15.51 -2.77
CA ASP A 255 -10.93 15.68 -1.39
C ASP A 255 -10.04 14.52 -0.92
N VAL A 256 -8.89 14.38 -1.61
CA VAL A 256 -7.90 13.32 -1.34
C VAL A 256 -6.58 13.93 -0.91
N ILE A 257 -6.00 13.44 0.19
CA ILE A 257 -4.67 13.82 0.64
C ILE A 257 -3.78 12.58 0.71
N TYR A 258 -2.61 12.67 0.09
CA TYR A 258 -1.47 11.80 0.36
C TYR A 258 -0.37 12.63 1.02
N ARG A 259 0.09 12.23 2.20
CA ARG A 259 1.16 12.94 2.91
C ARG A 259 2.16 12.02 3.60
N ASN A 260 3.41 12.43 3.70
CA ASN A 260 4.47 11.64 4.33
C ASN A 260 4.59 10.25 3.68
N ILE A 261 4.83 10.23 2.37
CA ILE A 261 4.95 8.99 1.59
C ILE A 261 6.42 8.74 1.28
N TYR A 262 6.94 7.61 1.74
CA TYR A 262 8.31 7.17 1.47
C TYR A 262 8.28 6.03 0.46
N THR A 263 9.01 6.18 -0.64
CA THR A 263 8.98 5.22 -1.76
C THR A 263 10.37 4.91 -2.27
N ILE A 264 10.74 3.63 -2.31
CA ILE A 264 12.06 3.20 -2.77
C ILE A 264 11.96 2.10 -3.82
N LYS A 265 12.81 2.16 -4.85
CA LYS A 265 12.93 1.14 -5.93
C LYS A 265 11.60 0.75 -6.57
N SER A 266 10.68 1.69 -6.62
CA SER A 266 9.32 1.49 -7.10
C SER A 266 9.16 1.96 -8.55
N ASN A 267 8.00 1.69 -9.16
CA ASN A 267 7.72 2.15 -10.51
C ASN A 267 7.52 3.68 -10.52
N GLN A 268 6.84 4.23 -9.51
CA GLN A 268 6.66 5.67 -9.31
C GLN A 268 6.63 6.04 -7.82
N MET A 269 6.69 7.33 -7.50
CA MET A 269 6.28 7.84 -6.19
C MET A 269 4.76 8.10 -6.15
N MET A 270 4.23 8.72 -7.20
CA MET A 270 2.79 8.86 -7.43
C MET A 270 2.49 8.83 -8.93
N MET A 271 1.44 8.10 -9.32
CA MET A 271 0.92 8.13 -10.69
C MET A 271 -0.57 8.42 -10.70
N ILE A 272 -1.02 9.31 -11.59
CA ILE A 272 -2.45 9.49 -11.89
C ILE A 272 -2.66 8.97 -13.31
N LYS A 273 -3.41 7.87 -13.48
CA LYS A 273 -3.49 7.13 -14.75
C LYS A 273 -4.89 7.11 -15.36
N SER A 274 -4.99 7.52 -16.62
CA SER A 274 -6.20 7.41 -17.45
C SER A 274 -5.85 7.29 -18.93
N ASN A 275 -6.82 6.96 -19.77
CA ASN A 275 -6.67 6.95 -21.24
C ASN A 275 -8.04 7.24 -21.87
N GLY A 276 -8.33 8.51 -22.12
CA GLY A 276 -9.68 8.99 -22.45
C GLY A 276 -10.60 9.06 -21.22
N GLY A 277 -11.88 8.75 -21.39
CA GLY A 277 -12.89 8.83 -20.32
C GLY A 277 -13.46 10.24 -20.09
N SER A 278 -14.17 10.40 -18.96
CA SER A 278 -14.85 11.64 -18.57
C SER A 278 -14.98 11.74 -17.04
N GLY A 279 -15.64 12.78 -16.53
CA GLY A 279 -15.77 13.05 -15.09
C GLY A 279 -14.61 13.89 -14.55
N SER A 280 -14.39 13.87 -13.24
CA SER A 280 -13.39 14.71 -12.57
C SER A 280 -12.65 14.03 -11.42
N VAL A 281 -11.39 14.42 -11.27
CA VAL A 281 -10.62 14.33 -10.03
C VAL A 281 -10.29 15.74 -9.58
N SER A 282 -10.67 16.12 -8.37
CA SER A 282 -10.49 17.48 -7.87
C SER A 282 -10.09 17.54 -6.40
N ASN A 283 -9.50 18.66 -5.97
CA ASN A 283 -9.12 18.92 -4.58
C ASN A 283 -8.18 17.83 -4.03
N VAL A 284 -7.01 17.69 -4.65
CA VAL A 284 -6.03 16.66 -4.28
C VAL A 284 -4.73 17.28 -3.79
N VAL A 285 -4.21 16.80 -2.67
CA VAL A 285 -2.94 17.24 -2.11
C VAL A 285 -1.97 16.07 -2.02
N PHE A 286 -0.77 16.27 -2.55
CA PHE A 286 0.37 15.36 -2.44
C PHE A 286 1.54 16.10 -1.79
N GLU A 287 1.73 15.90 -0.48
CA GLU A 287 2.76 16.61 0.28
C GLU A 287 3.77 15.68 0.97
N ASN A 288 5.00 16.16 1.16
CA ASN A 288 6.05 15.46 1.91
C ASN A 288 6.36 14.06 1.35
N PHE A 289 6.79 14.00 0.10
CA PHE A 289 7.21 12.73 -0.51
C PHE A 289 8.74 12.60 -0.49
N ILE A 290 9.23 11.42 -0.13
CA ILE A 290 10.64 11.05 -0.26
C ILE A 290 10.76 9.84 -1.18
N GLY A 291 11.60 9.95 -2.20
CA GLY A 291 11.81 8.91 -3.20
C GLY A 291 13.28 8.53 -3.37
N HIS A 292 13.59 7.24 -3.54
CA HIS A 292 14.95 6.80 -3.89
C HIS A 292 14.95 5.74 -4.98
N SER A 293 15.72 5.97 -6.04
CA SER A 293 15.91 5.01 -7.15
C SER A 293 14.61 4.47 -7.77
N ASN A 294 13.55 5.28 -7.75
CA ASN A 294 12.29 4.95 -8.43
C ASN A 294 12.42 5.16 -9.94
N ALA A 295 11.62 4.46 -10.75
CA ALA A 295 11.64 4.65 -12.19
C ALA A 295 11.05 6.00 -12.60
N TYR A 296 9.89 6.37 -12.06
CA TYR A 296 9.31 7.71 -12.12
C TYR A 296 9.23 8.32 -10.71
N SER A 297 9.06 9.64 -10.64
CA SER A 297 8.68 10.33 -9.40
C SER A 297 7.20 10.70 -9.49
N LEU A 298 6.88 11.91 -10.00
CA LEU A 298 5.52 12.32 -10.31
C LEU A 298 5.19 11.98 -11.77
N ASP A 299 4.18 11.12 -11.99
CA ASP A 299 3.70 10.71 -13.31
C ASP A 299 2.18 10.90 -13.47
N VAL A 300 1.76 12.05 -13.99
CA VAL A 300 0.38 12.23 -14.44
C VAL A 300 0.30 11.79 -15.90
N ASP A 301 -0.37 10.68 -16.17
CA ASP A 301 -0.45 10.07 -17.50
C ASP A 301 -1.90 9.81 -17.93
N GLN A 302 -2.46 10.71 -18.74
CA GLN A 302 -3.78 10.55 -19.35
C GLN A 302 -3.75 9.87 -20.73
N TYR A 303 -2.61 9.30 -21.09
CA TYR A 303 -2.41 8.46 -22.27
C TYR A 303 -1.82 7.09 -21.86
N TRP A 304 -2.21 6.60 -20.68
CA TRP A 304 -1.60 5.43 -20.08
C TRP A 304 -1.78 4.19 -20.97
N SER A 305 -0.68 3.73 -21.56
CA SER A 305 -0.72 2.72 -22.62
C SER A 305 -1.09 1.31 -22.15
N SER A 306 -1.03 1.05 -20.84
CA SER A 306 -1.37 -0.25 -20.26
C SER A 306 -2.87 -0.42 -20.02
N MET A 307 -3.70 0.58 -20.32
CA MET A 307 -5.15 0.42 -20.42
C MET A 307 -5.64 0.69 -21.83
N SER A 308 -6.75 0.06 -22.19
CA SER A 308 -7.48 0.42 -23.40
C SER A 308 -8.05 1.83 -23.29
N THR A 309 -8.12 2.54 -24.41
CA THR A 309 -8.77 3.85 -24.47
C THR A 309 -10.26 3.72 -24.14
N VAL A 310 -10.73 4.62 -23.29
CA VAL A 310 -12.13 4.78 -22.91
C VAL A 310 -12.70 5.98 -23.66
N ASP A 311 -13.92 5.85 -24.20
CA ASP A 311 -14.56 6.95 -24.93
C ASP A 311 -14.73 8.19 -24.05
N GLY A 312 -14.36 9.36 -24.59
CA GLY A 312 -14.46 10.66 -23.93
C GLY A 312 -13.20 11.52 -24.13
N ASP A 313 -13.31 12.81 -23.83
CA ASP A 313 -12.25 13.81 -24.07
C ASP A 313 -11.07 13.71 -23.09
N GLY A 314 -11.23 12.93 -22.02
CA GLY A 314 -10.31 12.82 -20.90
C GLY A 314 -11.00 13.13 -19.57
N VAL A 315 -10.49 12.55 -18.49
CA VAL A 315 -10.92 12.90 -17.12
C VAL A 315 -10.41 14.30 -16.79
N SER A 316 -11.26 15.18 -16.26
CA SER A 316 -10.84 16.51 -15.82
C SER A 316 -10.03 16.40 -14.53
N LEU A 317 -8.77 16.84 -14.56
CA LEU A 317 -7.92 16.91 -13.38
C LEU A 317 -7.78 18.39 -12.99
N SER A 318 -8.21 18.75 -11.77
CA SER A 318 -8.21 20.15 -11.33
C SER A 318 -7.87 20.31 -9.85
N ASN A 319 -7.38 21.49 -9.47
CA ASN A 319 -7.07 21.86 -8.08
C ASN A 319 -6.20 20.80 -7.38
N MET A 320 -4.98 20.61 -7.88
CA MET A 320 -4.04 19.64 -7.32
C MET A 320 -2.74 20.30 -6.90
N THR A 321 -2.31 20.00 -5.67
CA THR A 321 -1.06 20.51 -5.11
C THR A 321 -0.05 19.40 -4.94
N PHE A 322 1.17 19.62 -5.43
CA PHE A 322 2.33 18.77 -5.29
C PHE A 322 3.41 19.58 -4.57
N SER A 323 3.68 19.26 -3.30
CA SER A 323 4.56 20.10 -2.46
C SER A 323 5.55 19.31 -1.62
N ASN A 324 6.77 19.82 -1.48
CA ASN A 324 7.83 19.23 -0.65
C ASN A 324 8.17 17.79 -1.04
N TRP A 325 8.74 17.62 -2.24
CA TRP A 325 9.20 16.33 -2.75
C TRP A 325 10.73 16.30 -2.77
N SER A 326 11.34 15.21 -2.32
CA SER A 326 12.81 15.11 -2.28
C SER A 326 13.34 13.70 -2.52
N GLY A 327 14.62 13.61 -2.88
CA GLY A 327 15.34 12.37 -3.10
C GLY A 327 15.78 12.17 -4.55
N THR A 328 15.83 10.92 -5.01
CA THR A 328 16.36 10.55 -6.32
C THR A 328 15.45 9.65 -7.15
N CYS A 329 15.66 9.69 -8.47
CA CYS A 329 15.10 8.77 -9.45
C CYS A 329 16.22 8.04 -10.21
N ALA A 330 15.95 6.84 -10.72
CA ALA A 330 16.98 5.99 -11.32
C ALA A 330 17.61 6.62 -12.58
N SER A 331 16.80 7.29 -13.43
CA SER A 331 17.29 7.97 -14.64
C SER A 331 16.40 9.15 -15.03
N GLY A 332 16.77 10.35 -14.60
CA GLY A 332 15.97 11.55 -14.79
C GLY A 332 15.89 12.10 -16.22
N THR A 333 16.66 11.55 -17.18
CA THR A 333 16.52 11.88 -18.62
C THR A 333 15.71 10.85 -19.40
N GLN A 334 15.67 9.59 -18.94
CA GLN A 334 14.78 8.59 -19.52
C GLN A 334 13.35 8.73 -18.99
N ARG A 335 13.23 8.99 -17.70
CA ARG A 335 11.97 9.15 -16.96
C ARG A 335 12.13 10.34 -16.03
N GLY A 336 11.73 11.51 -16.54
CA GLY A 336 11.82 12.77 -15.81
C GLY A 336 11.06 12.70 -14.49
N PRO A 337 11.58 13.30 -13.41
CA PRO A 337 10.92 13.27 -12.11
C PRO A 337 9.62 14.11 -12.06
N ILE A 338 9.39 14.98 -13.05
CA ILE A 338 8.06 15.58 -13.30
C ILE A 338 7.61 15.20 -14.71
N LYS A 339 6.47 14.53 -14.79
CA LYS A 339 5.73 14.28 -16.03
C LYS A 339 4.26 14.62 -15.85
N PHE A 340 3.79 15.59 -16.62
CA PHE A 340 2.37 15.88 -16.84
C PHE A 340 2.03 15.59 -18.31
N ALA A 341 1.37 14.47 -18.56
CA ALA A 341 0.84 14.12 -19.87
C ALA A 341 -0.69 14.20 -19.84
N CYS A 342 -1.22 15.41 -19.66
CA CYS A 342 -2.66 15.65 -19.56
C CYS A 342 -3.36 15.53 -20.92
N ALA A 343 -4.62 15.14 -20.90
CA ALA A 343 -5.43 14.93 -22.09
C ALA A 343 -5.69 16.25 -22.81
N ASP A 344 -5.44 16.31 -24.12
CA ASP A 344 -5.68 17.52 -24.90
C ASP A 344 -7.16 17.94 -24.95
N GLY A 345 -8.08 16.98 -24.84
CA GLY A 345 -9.53 17.22 -24.77
C GLY A 345 -10.02 17.66 -23.39
N ALA A 346 -9.23 17.41 -22.34
CA ALA A 346 -9.52 17.82 -20.97
C ALA A 346 -8.22 18.29 -20.26
N PRO A 347 -7.66 19.46 -20.65
CA PRO A 347 -6.42 19.94 -20.05
C PRO A 347 -6.48 20.03 -18.53
N CYS A 348 -5.37 19.69 -17.86
CA CYS A 348 -5.23 19.84 -16.42
C CYS A 348 -5.24 21.32 -16.03
N THR A 349 -5.94 21.69 -14.96
CA THR A 349 -6.07 23.09 -14.50
C THR A 349 -5.80 23.21 -13.01
N ASP A 350 -5.45 24.41 -12.54
CA ASP A 350 -5.18 24.71 -11.13
C ASP A 350 -4.18 23.73 -10.49
N MET A 351 -3.13 23.40 -11.24
CA MET A 351 -2.01 22.58 -10.77
C MET A 351 -1.01 23.47 -10.02
N THR A 352 -0.51 23.03 -8.88
CA THR A 352 0.52 23.76 -8.13
C THR A 352 1.68 22.83 -7.80
N VAL A 353 2.88 23.17 -8.28
CA VAL A 353 4.11 22.42 -7.97
C VAL A 353 5.08 23.32 -7.21
N THR A 354 5.34 22.99 -5.96
CA THR A 354 6.23 23.78 -5.08
C THR A 354 7.24 22.87 -4.37
N ASP A 355 8.44 23.38 -4.13
CA ASP A 355 9.50 22.64 -3.40
C ASP A 355 9.74 21.20 -3.91
N PHE A 356 9.81 21.06 -5.24
CA PHE A 356 10.06 19.78 -5.90
C PHE A 356 11.56 19.57 -6.17
N ASN A 357 12.23 18.93 -5.22
CA ASN A 357 13.69 18.81 -5.13
C ASN A 357 14.15 17.37 -5.43
N MET A 358 13.96 16.91 -6.66
CA MET A 358 14.43 15.58 -7.08
C MET A 358 15.74 15.65 -7.87
N TRP A 359 16.55 14.59 -7.80
CA TRP A 359 17.72 14.42 -8.66
C TRP A 359 17.81 13.01 -9.27
N THR A 360 18.83 12.78 -10.10
CA THR A 360 19.04 11.51 -10.80
C THR A 360 20.20 10.73 -10.19
N ASP A 361 20.05 9.41 -10.09
CA ASP A 361 21.11 8.48 -9.71
C ASP A 361 22.14 8.29 -10.84
N SER A 362 21.72 8.53 -12.08
CA SER A 362 22.54 8.37 -13.28
C SER A 362 22.50 9.59 -14.19
N GLY A 363 23.67 9.98 -14.71
CA GLY A 363 23.83 11.18 -15.55
C GLY A 363 23.95 12.47 -14.72
N SER A 364 23.78 13.61 -15.40
CA SER A 364 24.01 14.95 -14.82
C SER A 364 22.90 15.96 -15.14
N SER A 365 21.73 15.47 -15.59
CA SER A 365 20.57 16.30 -15.86
C SER A 365 19.28 15.52 -15.65
N ILE A 366 18.18 16.25 -15.45
CA ILE A 366 16.83 15.72 -15.36
C ILE A 366 15.89 16.49 -16.29
N TYR A 367 14.77 15.87 -16.66
CA TYR A 367 13.73 16.50 -17.45
C TYR A 367 12.45 16.72 -16.64
N TYR A 368 11.86 17.90 -16.80
CA TYR A 368 10.44 18.13 -16.50
C TYR A 368 9.69 18.18 -17.82
N THR A 369 8.65 17.36 -17.95
CA THR A 369 7.84 17.28 -19.18
C THR A 369 6.38 17.59 -18.88
N CYS A 370 5.79 18.47 -19.69
CA CYS A 370 4.40 18.90 -19.50
C CYS A 370 3.68 18.97 -20.86
N ARG A 371 2.43 18.49 -20.90
CA ARG A 371 1.50 18.57 -22.03
C ARG A 371 0.14 18.95 -21.47
N SER A 372 -0.49 19.95 -22.08
CA SER A 372 -1.85 20.39 -21.76
C SER A 372 -2.13 20.55 -20.25
N ALA A 373 -1.16 21.07 -19.50
CA ALA A 373 -1.22 21.25 -18.05
C ALA A 373 -0.99 22.72 -17.64
N PHE A 374 -1.91 23.24 -16.83
CA PHE A 374 -1.98 24.65 -16.47
C PHE A 374 -1.93 24.84 -14.96
N GLY A 375 -1.20 25.86 -14.53
CA GLY A 375 -0.92 26.09 -13.12
C GLY A 375 0.41 26.76 -12.87
N ASP A 376 0.87 26.74 -11.62
CA ASP A 376 2.11 27.37 -11.17
C ASP A 376 3.20 26.34 -10.83
N GLY A 377 4.43 26.61 -11.27
CA GLY A 377 5.61 25.79 -11.00
C GLY A 377 6.07 24.85 -12.13
N ALA A 378 7.36 24.50 -12.11
CA ALA A 378 8.02 23.60 -13.07
C ALA A 378 7.78 23.98 -14.55
N CYS A 379 7.28 23.04 -15.36
CA CYS A 379 7.01 23.22 -16.80
C CYS A 379 5.53 23.54 -17.11
N LEU A 380 4.71 23.84 -16.10
CA LEU A 380 3.32 24.21 -16.27
C LEU A 380 3.20 25.56 -16.99
N LYS A 381 2.08 25.78 -17.68
CA LYS A 381 1.78 27.06 -18.34
C LYS A 381 0.77 27.87 -17.56
N ASP A 382 0.97 29.18 -17.55
CA ASP A 382 -0.04 30.14 -17.12
C ASP A 382 -1.16 30.30 -18.18
N GLY A 383 -2.35 30.70 -17.72
CA GLY A 383 -3.42 31.19 -18.59
C GLY A 383 -4.55 30.19 -18.90
N SER A 384 -5.28 30.42 -19.99
CA SER A 384 -6.49 29.66 -20.34
C SER A 384 -6.17 28.27 -20.91
N ALA A 385 -6.93 27.26 -20.48
CA ALA A 385 -6.81 25.85 -20.83
C ALA A 385 -7.03 25.54 -22.33
N SER A 386 -6.05 25.84 -23.18
CA SER A 386 -5.95 25.32 -24.55
C SER A 386 -4.89 24.23 -24.64
N SER A 387 -5.13 23.15 -25.37
CA SER A 387 -4.14 22.08 -25.48
C SER A 387 -2.79 22.57 -26.04
N TYR A 388 -1.70 21.91 -25.64
CA TYR A 388 -0.38 22.16 -26.19
C TYR A 388 0.46 20.88 -26.18
N ALA A 389 1.31 20.72 -27.20
CA ALA A 389 2.20 19.57 -27.32
C ALA A 389 3.18 19.49 -26.14
N MET A 390 3.67 18.27 -25.86
CA MET A 390 4.66 18.04 -24.80
C MET A 390 5.85 19.00 -24.92
N VAL A 391 6.13 19.76 -23.87
CA VAL A 391 7.33 20.58 -23.72
C VAL A 391 8.27 19.91 -22.72
N THR A 392 9.57 20.12 -22.91
CA THR A 392 10.61 19.60 -22.02
C THR A 392 11.46 20.73 -21.50
N GLN A 393 11.58 20.82 -20.19
CA GLN A 393 12.55 21.66 -19.49
C GLN A 393 13.70 20.79 -19.00
N THR A 394 14.93 21.17 -19.34
CA THR A 394 16.14 20.47 -18.89
C THR A 394 16.74 21.18 -17.69
N ILE A 395 16.95 20.43 -16.60
CA ILE A 395 17.63 20.90 -15.40
C ILE A 395 19.00 20.23 -15.34
N THR A 396 20.08 21.02 -15.29
CA THR A 396 21.46 20.54 -15.43
C THR A 396 22.27 20.61 -14.14
N SER A 397 21.63 20.97 -13.03
CA SER A 397 22.24 21.08 -11.70
C SER A 397 21.29 20.56 -10.63
N ALA A 398 21.84 19.81 -9.67
CA ALA A 398 21.05 19.27 -8.57
C ALA A 398 20.45 20.39 -7.70
N PRO A 399 19.14 20.34 -7.36
CA PRO A 399 18.56 21.22 -6.34
C PRO A 399 19.31 21.06 -5.02
N SER A 400 19.65 22.14 -4.30
CA SER A 400 20.48 22.05 -3.09
C SER A 400 19.86 21.20 -1.96
N SER A 401 18.53 21.08 -1.93
CA SER A 401 17.74 20.35 -0.93
C SER A 401 17.25 18.98 -1.42
N TYR A 402 17.85 18.41 -2.47
CA TYR A 402 17.39 17.11 -2.99
C TYR A 402 17.72 15.92 -2.09
N SER A 403 18.76 16.04 -1.25
CA SER A 403 19.18 14.95 -0.37
C SER A 403 18.12 14.71 0.70
N ALA A 404 17.67 13.47 0.81
CA ALA A 404 16.65 13.03 1.76
C ALA A 404 17.12 11.82 2.55
N ALA A 405 16.60 11.66 3.77
CA ALA A 405 16.88 10.50 4.61
C ALA A 405 16.30 9.21 3.99
N THR A 406 16.86 8.07 4.38
CA THR A 406 16.36 6.74 4.04
C THR A 406 15.81 6.05 5.29
N LEU A 407 15.07 4.95 5.11
CA LEU A 407 14.65 4.09 6.22
C LEU A 407 15.62 2.90 6.38
N PRO A 408 15.83 2.40 7.61
CA PRO A 408 16.72 1.26 7.85
C PRO A 408 16.23 -0.05 7.23
N ASP A 409 14.92 -0.19 7.03
CA ASP A 409 14.28 -1.42 6.54
C ASP A 409 14.15 -1.46 5.00
N ASP A 410 14.81 -0.55 4.30
CA ASP A 410 14.81 -0.48 2.84
C ASP A 410 15.36 -1.76 2.21
N LEU A 411 14.57 -2.35 1.31
CA LEU A 411 14.95 -3.60 0.67
C LEU A 411 16.13 -3.42 -0.30
N THR A 412 17.12 -4.28 -0.14
CA THR A 412 18.26 -4.39 -1.07
C THR A 412 17.95 -5.31 -2.24
N THR A 413 17.06 -6.28 -2.06
CA THR A 413 16.57 -7.24 -3.06
C THR A 413 15.07 -7.49 -2.85
N ASP A 414 14.32 -7.69 -3.93
CA ASP A 414 12.92 -8.13 -3.86
C ASP A 414 12.75 -9.62 -3.52
N PHE A 415 11.50 -10.05 -3.37
CA PHE A 415 11.15 -11.44 -3.01
C PHE A 415 10.94 -12.36 -4.22
N GLY A 416 11.11 -11.87 -5.45
CA GLY A 416 10.85 -12.62 -6.68
C GLY A 416 9.41 -13.08 -6.79
N THR A 417 9.19 -14.18 -7.52
CA THR A 417 7.86 -14.78 -7.76
C THR A 417 7.84 -16.31 -7.68
N THR A 418 8.97 -16.96 -7.42
CA THR A 418 9.12 -18.41 -7.57
C THR A 418 9.37 -19.16 -6.25
N ALA A 419 9.44 -18.44 -5.13
CA ALA A 419 9.67 -18.99 -3.80
C ALA A 419 8.70 -18.38 -2.78
N SER A 420 8.48 -19.10 -1.68
CA SER A 420 7.66 -18.61 -0.57
C SER A 420 8.25 -17.33 0.01
N ILE A 421 7.39 -16.36 0.31
CA ILE A 421 7.76 -15.07 0.87
C ILE A 421 7.63 -15.13 2.39
N PRO A 422 8.66 -14.72 3.17
CA PRO A 422 8.59 -14.75 4.62
C PRO A 422 7.64 -13.67 5.17
N ILE A 423 6.86 -14.06 6.19
CA ILE A 423 5.94 -13.16 6.89
C ILE A 423 6.75 -12.01 7.56
N PRO A 424 6.44 -10.74 7.25
CA PRO A 424 7.08 -9.60 7.91
C PRO A 424 6.59 -9.41 9.34
N THR A 425 7.42 -8.76 10.17
CA THR A 425 6.91 -8.01 11.33
C THR A 425 6.36 -6.66 10.86
N ILE A 426 5.35 -6.14 11.55
CA ILE A 426 4.86 -4.78 11.28
C ILE A 426 5.92 -3.77 11.77
N PRO A 427 6.41 -2.85 10.92
CA PRO A 427 7.41 -1.88 11.33
C PRO A 427 6.79 -0.80 12.21
N THR A 428 7.65 0.00 12.84
CA THR A 428 7.25 1.15 13.68
C THR A 428 7.84 2.46 13.16
N SER A 429 8.21 2.49 11.88
CA SER A 429 8.69 3.65 11.16
C SER A 429 8.34 3.50 9.69
N PHE A 430 7.54 4.42 9.15
CA PHE A 430 7.01 4.36 7.79
C PHE A 430 7.43 5.54 6.92
N TYR A 431 7.88 6.62 7.57
CA TYR A 431 8.40 7.82 6.93
C TYR A 431 9.53 8.42 7.79
N PRO A 432 10.66 8.86 7.19
CA PRO A 432 11.77 9.41 7.97
C PRO A 432 11.36 10.57 8.89
N GLY A 433 11.62 10.40 10.19
CA GLY A 433 11.33 11.41 11.22
C GLY A 433 9.89 11.45 11.72
N ALA A 434 8.98 10.65 11.13
CA ALA A 434 7.64 10.46 11.66
C ALA A 434 7.59 9.28 12.65
N THR A 435 6.66 9.34 13.60
CA THR A 435 6.31 8.21 14.47
C THR A 435 4.93 7.71 14.09
N PRO A 436 4.65 6.40 14.19
CA PRO A 436 3.32 5.87 13.95
C PRO A 436 2.27 6.58 14.80
N VAL A 437 1.09 6.79 14.24
CA VAL A 437 -0.04 7.44 14.92
C VAL A 437 -0.49 6.60 16.12
N SER A 438 -0.56 5.29 15.92
CA SER A 438 -1.01 4.31 16.91
C SER A 438 0.09 3.30 17.21
N ALA A 439 0.32 3.02 18.50
CA ALA A 439 1.25 1.96 18.89
C ALA A 439 0.70 0.58 18.48
N LEU A 440 1.60 -0.36 18.17
CA LEU A 440 1.23 -1.76 17.94
C LEU A 440 0.50 -2.34 19.15
N LEU A 441 -0.62 -3.03 18.92
CA LEU A 441 -1.41 -3.65 19.98
C LEU A 441 -0.60 -4.67 20.80
N GLY A 442 0.23 -5.48 20.15
CA GLY A 442 1.12 -6.45 20.81
C GLY A 442 2.10 -5.82 21.81
N ASN A 443 2.45 -4.54 21.63
CA ASN A 443 3.32 -3.82 22.57
C ASN A 443 2.56 -3.33 23.82
N SER A 444 1.24 -3.24 23.75
CA SER A 444 0.35 -2.72 24.80
C SER A 444 0.19 -3.69 25.98
N GLY A 445 0.45 -4.98 25.77
CA GLY A 445 0.50 -6.01 26.83
C GLY A 445 1.81 -6.06 27.62
N SER A 446 2.82 -5.25 27.22
CA SER A 446 4.14 -5.22 27.87
C SER A 446 4.26 -4.23 29.02
N SER A 447 3.15 -3.68 29.54
CA SER A 447 3.11 -3.06 30.87
C SER A 447 3.23 -4.11 31.97
N LYS A 448 4.29 -4.94 31.93
CA LYS A 448 4.86 -5.53 33.13
C LYS A 448 5.32 -4.34 33.97
N LYS A 449 4.73 -4.23 35.16
CA LYS A 449 5.21 -3.40 36.28
C LYS A 449 6.72 -3.25 36.18
N SER A 450 7.19 -2.03 35.89
CA SER A 450 8.57 -1.65 36.09
C SER A 450 8.82 -1.65 37.61
N THR A 451 9.11 -2.81 38.18
CA THR A 451 9.89 -2.84 39.42
C THR A 451 11.27 -2.34 39.03
N SER A 452 11.54 -1.07 39.33
CA SER A 452 12.83 -0.43 39.14
C SER A 452 13.93 -1.29 39.76
N ALA A 453 14.89 -1.72 38.95
CA ALA A 453 16.11 -2.41 39.36
C ALA A 453 17.09 -1.44 40.05
N ALA A 454 16.63 -0.71 41.07
CA ALA A 454 17.40 0.26 41.85
C ALA A 454 17.38 -0.02 43.36
N GLN A 455 16.86 -1.17 43.79
CA GLN A 455 16.98 -1.66 45.17
C GLN A 455 17.21 -3.16 45.13
N LEU A 456 18.47 -3.57 45.13
CA LEU A 456 19.02 -4.85 45.62
C LEU A 456 20.40 -5.10 44.97
N ALA A 457 21.40 -4.32 45.37
CA ALA A 457 22.81 -4.70 45.23
C ALA A 457 23.70 -3.89 46.19
N ASP A 458 23.29 -3.79 47.46
CA ASP A 458 24.23 -3.75 48.57
C ASP A 458 24.02 -5.07 49.31
N ILE A 459 24.98 -5.99 49.17
CA ILE A 459 25.44 -6.98 50.15
C ILE A 459 26.49 -7.88 49.47
N VAL A 460 27.75 -7.55 49.76
CA VAL A 460 28.83 -8.45 50.19
C VAL A 460 29.31 -9.57 49.26
N SER A 461 30.50 -9.31 48.70
CA SER A 461 31.67 -10.17 48.50
C SER A 461 31.66 -11.61 49.05
N ALA A 462 32.03 -12.57 48.19
CA ALA A 462 33.05 -13.59 48.48
C ALA A 462 33.43 -14.39 47.22
N THR A 463 34.67 -14.22 46.74
CA THR A 463 35.42 -15.19 45.91
C THR A 463 35.93 -16.35 46.79
N PRO A 464 36.20 -17.57 46.25
CA PRO A 464 37.46 -17.90 45.54
C PRO A 464 37.26 -18.81 44.29
N SER A 465 37.86 -18.54 43.12
CA SER A 465 39.19 -18.95 42.60
C SER A 465 39.36 -20.44 42.23
N THR A 466 39.64 -20.73 40.95
CA THR A 466 40.70 -21.62 40.36
C THR A 466 40.52 -21.70 38.83
N SER A 467 41.45 -21.14 38.02
CA SER A 467 42.49 -21.79 37.17
C SER A 467 41.98 -22.94 36.27
N TRP A 468 42.21 -22.95 34.94
CA TRP A 468 43.48 -23.30 34.27
C TRP A 468 43.52 -22.88 32.78
N ASN A 469 44.75 -22.75 32.26
CA ASN A 469 45.17 -22.36 30.91
C ASN A 469 45.10 -23.48 29.84
N ASP A 470 45.21 -23.06 28.57
CA ASP A 470 46.08 -23.57 27.46
C ASP A 470 45.32 -23.70 26.12
N VAL A 471 45.60 -22.91 25.06
CA VAL A 471 46.77 -22.77 24.15
C VAL A 471 46.59 -23.54 22.80
N CYS A 472 46.44 -22.72 21.75
CA CYS A 472 47.00 -22.77 20.38
C CYS A 472 46.87 -23.99 19.42
N SER A 473 46.23 -23.69 18.27
CA SER A 473 46.79 -23.65 16.90
C SER A 473 46.92 -24.90 15.99
N SER A 474 46.58 -24.62 14.72
CA SER A 474 47.23 -25.02 13.45
C SER A 474 46.55 -26.10 12.58
N GLY A 475 46.49 -25.79 11.26
CA GLY A 475 46.38 -26.79 10.19
C GLY A 475 45.44 -26.43 9.02
N SER A 476 45.94 -25.69 8.02
CA SER A 476 45.44 -25.77 6.63
C SER A 476 46.01 -27.02 5.94
N PRO A 477 45.44 -27.50 4.82
CA PRO A 477 45.99 -27.09 3.51
C PRO A 477 44.99 -27.04 2.31
N THR A 478 45.39 -26.25 1.30
CA THR A 478 45.27 -26.37 -0.19
C THR A 478 44.18 -27.26 -0.81
N GLY A 479 43.51 -26.96 -1.94
CA GLY A 479 43.68 -25.96 -2.99
C GLY A 479 42.79 -26.32 -4.21
N GLU A 480 42.95 -25.52 -5.27
CA GLU A 480 42.51 -25.69 -6.66
C GLU A 480 41.17 -25.09 -7.16
N SER A 481 41.34 -24.43 -8.30
CA SER A 481 40.49 -23.55 -9.08
C SER A 481 39.76 -24.28 -10.22
N PHE A 482 38.69 -23.69 -10.76
CA PHE A 482 38.52 -23.30 -12.18
C PHE A 482 37.04 -23.11 -12.55
N GLY A 483 36.75 -22.09 -13.38
CA GLY A 483 35.66 -22.16 -14.35
C GLY A 483 34.63 -21.02 -14.32
N GLN A 484 34.89 -19.95 -15.09
CA GLN A 484 33.81 -19.15 -15.70
C GLN A 484 33.11 -19.95 -16.81
N PRO A 485 31.84 -19.63 -17.10
CA PRO A 485 31.51 -18.97 -18.38
C PRO A 485 30.48 -17.85 -18.14
N GLY A 486 30.26 -16.83 -18.96
CA GLY A 486 30.36 -16.67 -20.40
C GLY A 486 29.16 -15.78 -20.78
N GLN A 487 29.41 -14.68 -21.49
CA GLN A 487 28.36 -13.77 -21.97
C GLN A 487 27.46 -14.45 -23.00
N GLN A 488 26.15 -14.19 -22.94
CA GLN A 488 25.28 -14.26 -24.11
C GLN A 488 24.34 -13.04 -24.17
N GLN A 489 24.38 -12.39 -25.33
CA GLN A 489 23.52 -11.33 -25.79
C GLN A 489 22.21 -11.90 -26.36
N GLY A 490 21.16 -11.07 -26.34
CA GLY A 490 20.20 -10.98 -27.44
C GLY A 490 18.88 -11.75 -27.26
N GLY A 491 17.88 -11.11 -26.66
CA GLY A 491 16.47 -11.48 -26.78
C GLY A 491 15.68 -10.37 -27.48
N GLN A 492 15.26 -10.60 -28.73
CA GLN A 492 14.25 -9.80 -29.43
C GLN A 492 12.84 -10.38 -29.20
N PRO A 493 11.78 -9.55 -29.37
CA PRO A 493 10.45 -9.82 -28.83
C PRO A 493 9.60 -10.70 -29.74
N TRP A 494 8.80 -11.58 -29.13
CA TRP A 494 7.81 -12.38 -29.84
C TRP A 494 6.51 -11.60 -30.03
N GLY A 495 6.19 -11.35 -31.30
CA GLY A 495 4.93 -10.81 -31.76
C GLY A 495 3.80 -11.85 -31.71
N GLY A 496 2.59 -11.31 -31.65
CA GLY A 496 1.34 -12.07 -31.65
C GLY A 496 0.87 -12.55 -33.02
N ASP A 497 -0.37 -13.03 -32.98
CA ASP A 497 -1.25 -13.52 -34.03
C ASP A 497 -1.05 -14.96 -34.53
N ASN A 498 -1.99 -15.84 -34.13
CA ASN A 498 -3.08 -16.25 -35.01
C ASN A 498 -3.92 -17.36 -34.37
N LEU A 499 -5.23 -17.13 -34.19
CA LEU A 499 -6.22 -18.20 -34.38
C LEU A 499 -7.60 -17.63 -34.67
N LYS A 500 -7.88 -17.49 -35.97
CA LYS A 500 -9.23 -17.44 -36.53
C LYS A 500 -9.83 -18.84 -36.52
N ARG A 501 -11.01 -19.02 -35.89
CA ARG A 501 -12.01 -19.99 -36.38
C ARG A 501 -13.43 -19.43 -36.29
N ARG A 502 -14.13 -19.60 -37.41
CA ARG A 502 -15.52 -19.22 -37.71
C ARG A 502 -16.50 -20.07 -36.91
N PHE A 503 -17.61 -19.49 -36.44
CA PHE A 503 -18.93 -20.12 -36.43
C PHE A 503 -20.05 -19.08 -36.63
N SER A 504 -21.14 -19.53 -37.26
CA SER A 504 -22.18 -18.72 -37.92
C SER A 504 -23.33 -18.24 -37.03
N LYS A 505 -23.96 -17.14 -37.46
CA LYS A 505 -25.21 -16.51 -36.99
C LYS A 505 -26.40 -17.47 -36.70
N LYS A 506 -27.12 -17.24 -35.57
CA LYS A 506 -28.50 -16.68 -35.51
C LYS A 506 -29.08 -16.65 -34.07
N ARG A 507 -29.49 -15.43 -33.63
CA ARG A 507 -30.64 -14.98 -32.77
C ARG A 507 -31.19 -15.96 -31.69
N ARG A 508 -31.41 -15.60 -30.42
CA ARG A 508 -32.23 -14.51 -29.82
C ARG A 508 -32.09 -14.53 -28.27
N ALA A 509 -32.42 -13.37 -27.63
CA ALA A 509 -32.80 -13.12 -26.22
C ALA A 509 -31.70 -13.04 -25.14
N GLY A 510 -31.64 -11.90 -24.42
CA GLY A 510 -30.78 -11.62 -23.25
C GLY A 510 -31.43 -12.06 -21.92
N PRO A 511 -31.14 -11.44 -20.74
CA PRO A 511 -30.08 -10.49 -20.37
C PRO A 511 -29.10 -11.11 -19.34
N HIS A 512 -28.00 -10.41 -19.01
CA HIS A 512 -27.38 -10.31 -17.67
C HIS A 512 -26.00 -9.65 -17.81
N SER A 513 -25.91 -8.41 -17.34
CA SER A 513 -24.67 -7.65 -17.24
C SER A 513 -23.99 -8.05 -15.94
N VAL A 514 -22.84 -8.70 -16.03
CA VAL A 514 -21.87 -8.84 -14.95
C VAL A 514 -20.71 -7.93 -15.34
N LEU A 515 -20.55 -6.81 -14.62
CA LEU A 515 -19.33 -6.01 -14.70
C LEU A 515 -18.21 -6.79 -13.99
N LEU A 516 -17.06 -6.85 -14.66
CA LEU A 516 -15.79 -7.38 -14.15
C LEU A 516 -14.96 -6.26 -13.53
#